data_AF-A0A2D6FNE5-F1
#
_entry.id   AF-A0A2D6FNE5-F1
#
_cell.length_a   1.000
_cell.length_b   1.000
_cell.length_c   1.000
_cell.angle_alpha   90.00
_cell.angle_beta   90.00
_cell.angle_gamma   90.00
#
_symmetry.space_group_name_H-M   'P 1'
#
loop_
_entity.id
_entity.type
_entity.pdbx_description
1 polymer ?
#
loop_
_entity_poly.entity_id
_entity_poly.type
_entity_poly.pdbx_seq_one_letter_code
_entity_poly.pdbx_strand_id
1 'polypeptide(L)' 'MGKGKALQEQVGGVHYKECKIQPTEYIMANNLNFCEGNVIKYVTRHRIKGEGLNDLLKARHYIDLCIELEYGGENV' A
#
# COMPACT_ATOMS: atom_id res chain seq x y z
N MET A 1 3.71 -10.01 -21.46
CA MET A 1 3.49 -11.03 -20.41
C MET A 1 2.13 -10.76 -19.78
N GLY A 2 1.26 -11.77 -19.75
CA GLY A 2 -0.06 -11.63 -19.12
C GLY A 2 0.06 -11.50 -17.60
N LYS A 3 -0.83 -10.73 -16.97
CA LYS A 3 -0.91 -10.66 -15.51
C LYS A 3 -1.15 -12.06 -14.94
N GLY A 4 -0.42 -12.44 -13.89
CA GLY A 4 -0.57 -13.76 -13.26
C GLY A 4 -1.99 -13.99 -12.72
N LYS A 5 -2.44 -15.25 -12.69
CA LYS A 5 -3.83 -15.62 -12.31
C LYS A 5 -4.22 -15.04 -10.93
N ALA A 6 -3.32 -15.07 -9.96
CA ALA A 6 -3.56 -14.54 -8.61
C ALA A 6 -3.72 -13.01 -8.56
N LEU A 7 -3.14 -12.26 -9.50
CA LEU A 7 -3.36 -10.81 -9.59
C LEU A 7 -4.74 -10.48 -10.16
N GLN A 8 -5.41 -11.41 -10.82
CA GLN A 8 -6.77 -11.18 -11.36
C GLN A 8 -7.86 -11.57 -10.36
N GLU A 9 -7.50 -12.28 -9.29
CA GLU A 9 -8.42 -12.75 -8.27
C GLU A 9 -8.28 -11.89 -7.01
N GLN A 10 -9.40 -11.39 -6.49
CA GLN A 10 -9.43 -10.73 -5.19
C GLN A 10 -10.40 -11.47 -4.28
N VAL A 11 -9.89 -11.99 -3.16
CA VAL A 11 -10.71 -12.66 -2.15
C VAL A 11 -11.25 -11.61 -1.19
N GLY A 12 -12.53 -11.27 -1.32
CA GLY A 12 -13.23 -10.29 -0.49
C GLY A 12 -13.01 -8.83 -0.89
N GLY A 13 -14.05 -8.00 -0.76
CA GLY A 13 -14.03 -6.58 -1.15
C GLY A 13 -13.86 -6.36 -2.67
N VAL A 14 -13.63 -5.11 -3.10
CA VAL A 14 -13.40 -4.74 -4.52
C VAL A 14 -12.32 -3.65 -4.69
N HIS A 15 -11.31 -3.63 -3.82
CA HIS A 15 -10.45 -2.45 -3.66
C HIS A 15 -9.31 -2.29 -4.68
N TYR A 16 -8.82 -3.37 -5.29
CA TYR A 16 -7.66 -3.29 -6.20
C TYR A 16 -7.93 -3.84 -7.59
N LYS A 17 -9.05 -4.54 -7.79
CA LYS A 17 -9.43 -5.11 -9.09
C LYS A 17 -9.58 -4.06 -10.21
N GLU A 18 -9.98 -2.83 -9.86
CA GLU A 18 -10.17 -1.72 -10.80
C GLU A 18 -8.89 -0.88 -11.00
N CYS A 19 -7.81 -1.18 -10.27
CA CYS A 19 -6.57 -0.44 -10.43
C CYS A 19 -5.89 -0.82 -11.76
N LYS A 20 -5.48 0.19 -12.54
CA LYS A 20 -4.66 -0.03 -13.75
C LYS A 20 -3.38 -0.81 -13.43
N ILE A 21 -2.73 -0.44 -12.32
CA ILE A 21 -1.60 -1.12 -11.69
C ILE A 21 -2.01 -1.39 -10.24
N GLN A 22 -2.02 -2.66 -9.82
CA GLN A 22 -2.31 -2.97 -8.43
C GLN A 22 -1.15 -2.55 -7.52
N PRO A 23 -1.42 -2.17 -6.25
CA PRO A 23 -0.38 -1.85 -5.29
C PRO A 23 0.72 -2.91 -5.23
N THR A 24 0.36 -4.19 -5.18
CA THR A 24 1.32 -5.31 -5.14
C THR A 24 2.24 -5.34 -6.38
N GLU A 25 1.72 -5.03 -7.58
CA GLU A 25 2.52 -4.96 -8.81
C GLU A 25 3.59 -3.86 -8.69
N TYR A 26 3.20 -2.66 -8.24
CA TYR A 26 4.13 -1.53 -8.08
C TYR A 26 5.17 -1.79 -6.98
N ILE A 27 4.74 -2.32 -5.84
CA ILE A 27 5.57 -2.61 -4.67
C ILE A 27 6.67 -3.62 -5.03
N MET A 28 6.29 -4.73 -5.68
CA MET A 28 7.25 -5.77 -6.09
C MET A 28 8.19 -5.28 -7.19
N ALA A 29 7.68 -4.51 -8.17
CA ALA A 29 8.51 -4.01 -9.27
C ALA A 29 9.60 -3.02 -8.80
N ASN A 30 9.37 -2.31 -7.69
CA ASN A 30 10.29 -1.31 -7.15
C ASN A 30 11.02 -1.79 -5.88
N ASN A 31 10.90 -3.07 -5.50
CA ASN A 31 11.53 -3.66 -4.32
C ASN A 31 11.28 -2.88 -3.02
N LEU A 32 10.06 -2.35 -2.85
CA LEU A 32 9.69 -1.59 -1.66
C LEU A 32 9.60 -2.50 -0.44
N ASN A 33 10.02 -1.98 0.72
CA ASN A 33 9.95 -2.69 1.99
C ASN A 33 8.50 -2.77 2.50
N PHE A 34 8.31 -3.43 3.66
CA PHE A 34 6.98 -3.63 4.23
C PHE A 34 6.27 -2.30 4.58
N CYS A 35 6.99 -1.32 5.13
CA CYS A 35 6.40 -0.03 5.51
C CYS A 35 5.98 0.75 4.27
N GLU A 36 6.88 0.92 3.30
CA GLU A 36 6.63 1.58 2.02
C GLU A 36 5.47 0.92 1.25
N GLY A 37 5.43 -0.42 1.24
CA GLY A 37 4.35 -1.16 0.61
C GLY A 37 2.98 -0.90 1.26
N ASN A 38 2.94 -0.79 2.59
CA ASN A 38 1.71 -0.43 3.30
C ASN A 38 1.27 1.00 2.99
N VAL A 39 2.20 1.94 2.84
CA VAL A 39 1.89 3.31 2.40
C VAL A 39 1.18 3.27 1.05
N ILE A 40 1.79 2.67 0.02
CA ILE A 40 1.21 2.55 -1.34
C ILE A 40 -0.17 1.89 -1.31
N LYS A 41 -0.31 0.80 -0.53
CA LYS A 41 -1.57 0.09 -0.35
C LYS A 41 -2.68 1.00 0.18
N TYR A 42 -2.43 1.74 1.26
CA TYR A 42 -3.46 2.58 1.89
C TYR A 42 -3.76 3.86 1.11
N VAL A 43 -2.75 4.52 0.54
CA VAL A 43 -2.98 5.71 -0.32
C VAL A 43 -3.70 5.34 -1.61
N THR A 44 -3.56 4.12 -2.11
CA THR A 44 -4.37 3.64 -3.25
C THR A 44 -5.80 3.33 -2.82
N ARG A 45 -6.00 2.72 -1.64
CA ARG A 45 -7.31 2.24 -1.17
C ARG A 45 -8.26 3.34 -0.66
N HIS A 46 -7.74 4.45 -0.12
CA HIS A 46 -8.55 5.38 0.68
C HIS A 46 -9.78 5.98 -0.05
N ARG A 47 -9.76 6.08 -1.38
CA ARG A 47 -10.91 6.60 -2.16
C ARG A 47 -11.98 5.54 -2.45
N ILE A 48 -11.69 4.28 -2.18
CA ILE A 48 -12.52 3.13 -2.56
C ILE A 48 -13.27 2.58 -1.34
N LYS A 49 -12.69 2.70 -0.15
CA LYS A 49 -13.33 2.29 1.10
C LYS A 49 -14.07 3.48 1.73
N GLY A 50 -15.25 3.24 2.30
CA GLY A 50 -16.08 4.28 2.94
C GLY A 50 -15.43 5.02 4.12
N GLU A 51 -14.27 4.56 4.61
CA GLU A 51 -13.50 5.17 5.71
C GLU A 51 -12.12 5.64 5.23
N GLY A 52 -12.08 6.47 4.19
CA GLY A 52 -10.83 6.90 3.57
C GLY A 52 -9.83 7.56 4.53
N LEU A 53 -10.32 8.37 5.49
CA LEU A 53 -9.46 9.01 6.49
C LEU A 53 -8.66 7.98 7.31
N ASN A 54 -9.30 6.88 7.73
CA ASN A 54 -8.64 5.82 8.49
C ASN A 54 -7.52 5.15 7.69
N ASP A 55 -7.61 5.09 6.37
CA ASP A 55 -6.53 4.56 5.53
C ASP A 55 -5.39 5.57 5.38
N LEU A 56 -5.69 6.87 5.25
CA LEU A 56 -4.65 7.90 5.25
C LEU A 56 -3.89 7.97 6.58
N LEU A 57 -4.58 7.79 7.71
CA LEU A 57 -3.95 7.72 9.03
C LEU A 57 -3.04 6.49 9.16
N LYS A 58 -3.44 5.34 8.61
CA LYS A 58 -2.55 4.16 8.55
C LYS A 58 -1.34 4.42 7.65
N ALA A 59 -1.53 5.06 6.50
CA ALA A 59 -0.42 5.42 5.62
C ALA A 59 0.60 6.31 6.36
N ARG A 60 0.12 7.34 7.07
CA ARG A 60 0.98 8.20 7.91
C ARG A 60 1.75 7.39 8.94
N HIS A 61 1.07 6.53 9.70
CA HIS A 61 1.74 5.68 10.70
C HIS A 61 2.85 4.80 10.11
N TYR A 62 2.65 4.25 8.90
CA TYR A 62 3.70 3.48 8.24
C TYR A 62 4.87 4.32 7.72
N ILE A 63 4.65 5.61 7.42
CA ILE A 63 5.74 6.56 7.16
C ILE A 63 6.54 6.77 8.45
N ASP A 64 5.86 7.04 9.57
CA ASP A 64 6.49 7.23 10.88
C ASP A 64 7.34 6.01 11.26
N LEU A 65 6.79 4.79 11.12
CA LEU A 65 7.53 3.55 11.35
C LEU A 65 8.74 3.38 10.42
N CYS A 66 8.61 3.77 9.15
CA CYS A 66 9.73 3.69 8.21
C CYS A 66 10.87 4.62 8.63
N ILE A 67 10.53 5.84 9.06
CA ILE A 67 11.50 6.82 9.56
C ILE A 67 12.20 6.26 10.80
N GLU A 68 11.43 5.79 11.79
CA GLU A 68 11.98 5.27 13.05
C GLU A 68 12.91 4.06 12.84
N LEU A 69 12.53 3.12 11.98
CA LEU A 69 13.26 1.88 11.75
C LEU A 69 14.51 2.04 10.88
N GLU A 70 14.47 2.91 9.87
CA GLU A 70 15.57 3.07 8.89
C GLU A 70 16.55 4.19 9.29
N TYR A 71 16.05 5.24 9.96
CA TYR A 71 16.84 6.44 10.25
C TYR A 71 17.07 6.69 11.74
N GLY A 72 16.45 5.89 12.61
CA GLY A 72 16.46 6.10 14.06
C GLY A 72 15.51 7.23 14.44
N GLY A 73 14.45 6.90 15.19
CA GLY A 73 13.36 7.80 15.60
C GLY A 73 13.75 9.00 16.49
N GLU A 74 15.02 9.34 16.56
CA GLU A 74 15.53 10.53 17.24
C GLU A 74 16.18 11.42 16.18
N ASN A 75 15.61 12.63 16.00
CA ASN A 75 16.06 13.74 15.13
C ASN A 75 15.36 13.92 13.76
N VAL A 76 14.03 13.79 13.70
CA VAL A 76 13.20 14.55 12.72
C VAL A 76 12.33 15.55 13.46
#